data_AF-A0A383RXL1-F1
#
_entry.id   AF-A0A383RXL1-F1
#
_cell.length_a   1.000
_cell.length_b   1.000
_cell.length_c   1.000
_cell.angle_alpha   90.00
_cell.angle_beta   90.00
_cell.angle_gamma   90.00
#
_symmetry.space_group_name_H-M   'P 1'
#
loop_
_entity.id
_entity.type
_entity.pdbx_description
1 polymer ?
#
loop_
_entity_poly.entity_id
_entity_poly.type
_entity_poly.pdbx_seq_one_letter_code
_entity_poly.pdbx_strand_id
1 'polypeptide(L)' 'MLKIVPDPPISSTDSSLSLEDLLIQISEYLVCALTVSQQTVLLHVRPPGQVLTLAAMHEIEHARTLVEVALSRLQSQH' A
#
# COMPACT_ATOMS: atom_id res chain seq x y z
N MET A 1 12.81 47.57 -2.80
CA MET A 1 11.74 46.69 -3.33
C MET A 1 12.19 45.25 -3.11
N LEU A 2 11.66 44.58 -2.09
CA LEU A 2 11.91 43.16 -1.86
C LEU A 2 10.92 42.39 -2.74
N LYS A 3 11.42 41.76 -3.81
CA LYS A 3 10.61 40.85 -4.63
C LYS A 3 10.22 39.72 -3.69
N ILE A 4 8.92 39.54 -3.42
CA ILE A 4 8.42 38.38 -2.67
C ILE A 4 8.76 37.18 -3.55
N VAL A 5 9.88 36.53 -3.23
CA VAL A 5 10.23 35.24 -3.80
C VAL A 5 9.35 34.25 -3.05
N PRO A 6 8.51 33.46 -3.74
CA PRO A 6 7.82 32.36 -3.09
C PRO A 6 8.86 31.51 -2.39
N ASP A 7 8.65 31.22 -1.11
CA ASP A 7 9.52 30.28 -0.40
C ASP A 7 9.70 29.04 -1.28
N PRO A 8 10.93 28.51 -1.40
CA PRO A 8 11.15 27.31 -2.20
C PRO A 8 10.17 26.23 -1.72
N PRO A 9 9.53 25.47 -2.64
CA PRO A 9 8.63 24.41 -2.25
C PRO A 9 9.40 23.56 -1.26
N ILE A 10 8.87 23.47 -0.03
CA ILE A 10 9.47 22.67 1.03
C ILE A 10 9.67 21.32 0.38
N SER A 11 10.92 21.02 0.06
CA SER A 11 11.29 19.83 -0.65
C SER A 11 10.67 18.69 0.14
N SER A 12 9.76 17.98 -0.49
CA SER A 12 9.02 16.82 0.00
C SER A 12 9.94 15.61 0.23
N THR A 13 11.15 15.89 0.69
CA THR A 13 12.29 14.99 0.88
C THR A 13 12.76 15.01 2.34
N ASP A 14 12.26 15.91 3.20
CA ASP A 14 12.66 16.03 4.61
C ASP A 14 11.54 15.76 5.64
N SER A 15 10.35 15.32 5.22
CA SER A 15 9.42 14.70 6.15
C SER A 15 9.73 13.21 6.19
N SER A 16 10.30 12.74 7.29
CA SER A 16 10.20 11.33 7.67
C SER A 16 8.73 10.91 7.48
N LEU A 17 8.43 10.17 6.40
CA LEU A 17 7.12 9.56 6.21
C LEU A 17 6.77 8.88 7.52
N SER A 18 5.68 9.32 8.15
CA SER A 18 5.30 8.72 9.42
C SER A 18 5.06 7.23 9.17
N LEU A 19 5.32 6.39 10.18
CA LEU A 19 5.06 4.96 10.04
C LEU A 19 3.59 4.70 9.65
N GLU A 20 2.67 5.55 10.12
CA GLU A 20 1.25 5.52 9.74
C GLU A 20 1.05 5.81 8.25
N ASP A 21 1.63 6.89 7.70
CA ASP A 21 1.56 7.21 6.27
C ASP A 21 2.12 6.08 5.40
N LEU A 22 3.23 5.47 5.83
CA LEU A 22 3.83 4.34 5.14
C LEU A 22 2.90 3.10 5.15
N LEU A 23 2.27 2.81 6.29
CA LEU A 23 1.32 1.70 6.39
C LEU A 23 0.05 1.93 5.56
N ILE A 24 -0.45 3.17 5.49
CA ILE A 24 -1.55 3.55 4.59
C ILE A 24 -1.13 3.29 3.14
N GLN A 25 0.05 3.77 2.74
CA GLN A 25 0.57 3.55 1.39
C GLN A 25 0.74 2.06 1.07
N ILE A 26 1.27 1.25 2.00
CA ILE A 26 1.36 -0.21 1.84
C ILE A 26 -0.02 -0.82 1.61
N SER A 27 -1.05 -0.39 2.35
CA SER A 27 -2.43 -0.87 2.17
C SER A 27 -2.95 -0.60 0.75
N GLU A 28 -2.71 0.60 0.21
CA GLU A 28 -3.10 0.95 -1.16
C GLU A 28 -2.41 0.06 -2.22
N TYR A 29 -1.11 -0.20 -2.04
CA TYR A 29 -0.37 -1.12 -2.92
C TYR A 29 -0.88 -2.56 -2.82
N LEU A 30 -1.28 -3.03 -1.64
CA LEU A 30 -1.87 -4.36 -1.47
C LEU A 30 -3.21 -4.50 -2.18
N VAL A 31 -4.05 -3.45 -2.17
CA VAL A 31 -5.32 -3.42 -2.95
C VAL A 31 -5.04 -3.51 -4.44
N CYS A 32 -4.04 -2.77 -4.93
CA CYS A 32 -3.59 -2.86 -6.33
C CYS A 32 -3.10 -4.27 -6.67
N ALA A 33 -2.26 -4.87 -5.82
CA ALA A 33 -1.75 -6.23 -6.03
C ALA A 33 -2.87 -7.28 -6.05
N LEU A 34 -3.86 -7.16 -5.16
CA LEU A 34 -5.02 -8.04 -5.13
C LEU A 34 -5.84 -7.93 -6.43
N THR A 35 -6.07 -6.71 -6.89
CA THR A 35 -6.83 -6.44 -8.13
C THR A 35 -6.11 -7.04 -9.35
N VAL A 36 -4.80 -6.86 -9.47
CA VAL A 36 -3.99 -7.47 -10.54
C VAL A 36 -4.04 -9.00 -10.47
N SER A 37 -3.98 -9.57 -9.27
CA SER A 37 -4.06 -11.01 -9.07
C SER A 37 -5.44 -11.58 -9.47
N GLN A 38 -6.52 -10.89 -9.10
CA GLN A 38 -7.89 -11.24 -9.53
C GLN A 38 -8.02 -11.20 -11.06
N GLN A 39 -7.49 -10.17 -11.72
CA GLN A 39 -7.49 -10.09 -13.18
C GLN A 39 -6.65 -11.21 -13.81
N THR A 40 -5.53 -11.57 -13.18
CA THR A 40 -4.65 -12.65 -13.66
C THR A 40 -5.35 -14.00 -13.66
N VAL A 41 -6.20 -14.29 -12.65
CA VAL A 41 -7.05 -15.50 -12.61
C VAL A 41 -8.01 -15.56 -13.79
N LEU A 42 -8.58 -14.42 -14.21
CA LEU A 42 -9.49 -14.37 -15.37
C LEU A 42 -8.78 -14.61 -16.70
N LEU A 43 -7.48 -14.28 -16.78
CA LEU A 43 -6.67 -14.42 -17.99
C LEU A 43 -6.06 -15.82 -18.17
N HIS A 44 -5.74 -16.51 -17.06
CA HIS A 44 -5.08 -17.82 -17.10
C HIS A 44 -6.07 -18.97 -16.89
N VAL A 45 -6.54 -19.57 -17.99
CA VAL A 45 -7.46 -20.73 -17.99
C VAL A 45 -6.75 -22.05 -17.57
N ARG A 46 -5.46 -22.02 -17.24
CA ARG A 46 -4.66 -23.23 -16.91
C ARG A 46 -4.54 -23.44 -15.39
N PRO A 47 -4.83 -24.67 -14.89
CA PRO A 47 -4.99 -24.94 -13.46
C PRO A 47 -3.79 -24.61 -12.54
N PRO A 48 -2.52 -24.92 -12.87
CA PRO A 48 -1.42 -24.69 -11.91
C PRO A 48 -1.10 -23.20 -11.70
N GLY A 49 -1.19 -22.36 -12.74
CA GLY A 49 -0.99 -20.91 -12.61
C GLY A 49 -2.11 -20.24 -11.82
N GLN A 50 -3.33 -20.78 -11.95
CA GLN A 50 -4.50 -20.31 -11.21
C GLN A 50 -4.37 -20.60 -9.72
N VAL A 51 -3.90 -21.79 -9.33
CA VAL A 51 -3.67 -22.14 -7.91
C VAL A 51 -2.64 -21.21 -7.27
N LEU A 52 -1.51 -20.95 -7.94
CA LEU A 52 -0.49 -20.02 -7.44
C LEU A 52 -1.03 -18.59 -7.30
N THR A 53 -1.86 -18.15 -8.25
CA THR A 53 -2.46 -16.81 -8.18
C THR A 53 -3.48 -16.70 -7.04
N LEU A 54 -4.31 -17.73 -6.82
CA LEU A 54 -5.25 -17.78 -5.70
C LEU A 54 -4.50 -17.80 -4.36
N ALA A 55 -3.40 -18.55 -4.25
CA ALA A 55 -2.55 -18.53 -3.06
C ALA A 55 -1.96 -17.14 -2.81
N ALA A 56 -1.44 -16.47 -3.86
CA ALA A 56 -0.95 -15.10 -3.74
C ALA A 56 -2.05 -14.12 -3.29
N MET A 57 -3.29 -14.26 -3.79
CA MET A 57 -4.42 -13.44 -3.34
C MET A 57 -4.69 -13.62 -1.83
N HIS A 58 -4.63 -14.85 -1.32
CA HIS A 58 -4.79 -15.12 0.11
C HIS A 58 -3.68 -14.47 0.95
N GLU A 59 -2.42 -14.56 0.51
CA GLU A 59 -1.29 -13.92 1.21
C GLU A 59 -1.39 -12.39 1.19
N ILE A 60 -1.84 -11.80 0.07
CA ILE A 60 -2.06 -10.34 -0.04
C ILE A 60 -3.16 -9.88 0.93
N GLU A 61 -4.27 -10.61 1.01
CA GLU A 61 -5.34 -10.30 1.96
C GLU A 61 -4.85 -10.41 3.40
N HIS A 62 -4.08 -11.46 3.72
CA HIS A 62 -3.50 -11.62 5.04
C HIS A 62 -2.55 -10.46 5.39
N ALA A 63 -1.68 -10.06 4.47
CA ALA A 63 -0.81 -8.90 4.65
C ALA A 63 -1.63 -7.62 4.93
N ARG A 64 -2.77 -7.43 4.25
CA ARG A 64 -3.65 -6.28 4.50
C ARG A 64 -4.22 -6.29 5.91
N THR A 65 -4.65 -7.46 6.41
CA THR A 65 -5.12 -7.58 7.81
C THR A 65 -4.02 -7.25 8.83
N LEU A 66 -2.76 -7.62 8.55
CA LEU A 66 -1.62 -7.28 9.42
C LEU A 66 -1.35 -5.77 9.43
N VAL A 67 -1.50 -5.10 8.28
CA VAL A 67 -1.40 -3.63 8.17
C VAL A 67 -2.52 -2.95 8.96
N GLU A 68 -3.76 -3.42 8.84
CA GLU A 68 -4.90 -2.90 9.61
C GLU A 68 -4.66 -3.04 11.12
N VAL A 69 -4.13 -4.19 11.57
CA VAL A 69 -3.73 -4.39 12.98
C VAL A 69 -2.61 -3.43 13.38
N ALA A 70 -1.58 -3.25 12.54
CA ALA A 70 -0.49 -2.33 12.83
C ALA A 70 -0.99 -0.87 12.97
N LEU A 71 -1.86 -0.42 12.07
CA LEU A 71 -2.50 0.89 12.15
C LEU A 71 -3.33 1.06 13.42
N SER A 72 -4.14 0.07 13.78
CA SER A 72 -4.94 0.12 15.02
C SER A 72 -4.09 0.29 16.28
N ARG A 73 -2.90 -0.32 16.31
CA ARG A 73 -1.95 -0.19 17.43
C ARG A 73 -1.35 1.20 17.49
N LEU A 74 -1.00 1.80 16.35
CA LEU A 74 -0.46 3.16 16.30
C LEU A 74 -1.49 4.21 16.73
N GLN A 75 -2.75 4.03 16.32
CA GLN A 75 -3.85 4.91 16.71
C GLN A 75 -4.19 4.80 18.20
N SER A 76 -4.02 3.61 18.81
CA SER A 76 -4.22 3.43 20.25
C SER A 76 -3.14 4.08 21.15
N GLN A 77 -2.02 4.53 20.57
CA GLN A 77 -0.90 5.15 21.28
C GLN A 77 -0.95 6.69 21.30
N HIS A 78 -1.92 7.29 20.60
CA HIS A 78 -2.18 8.74 20.57
C HIS A 78 -3.39 9.10 21.42
#